data_AF-A0AAW1LXQ3-F1
#
_entry.id   AF-A0AAW1LXQ3-F1
#
_cell.length_a   1.000
_cell.length_b   1.000
_cell.length_c   1.000
_cell.angle_alpha   90.00
_cell.angle_beta   90.00
_cell.angle_gamma   90.00
#
_symmetry.space_group_name_H-M   'P 1'
#
loop_
_entity.id
_entity.type
_entity.pdbx_description
1 polymer ?
#
loop_
_entity_poly.entity_id
_entity_poly.type
_entity_poly.pdbx_seq_one_letter_code
_entity_poly.pdbx_strand_id
1 'polypeptide(L)'
;MKILRSTIDMLRVLLCLLVAHFLRETYAGTRKPPNGTWIRMGMLNELMHSDRTPGCEFIPGLSSGQSRLCHLYHDHMHVVALGAQQALVECKHQFQHMRWNCSLEDNVNVFGPVIQIGKYHK
;
A
#
# COMPACT_ATOMS: atom_id res chain seq x y z
N MET A 1 43.43 -17.51 30.53
CA MET A 1 42.37 -18.23 29.80
C MET A 1 40.99 -17.56 29.82
N LYS A 2 40.64 -16.71 30.82
CA LYS A 2 39.36 -15.95 30.85
C LYS A 2 39.32 -14.80 29.83
N ILE A 3 40.45 -14.12 29.63
CA ILE A 3 40.60 -13.02 28.66
C ILE A 3 40.38 -13.52 27.22
N LEU A 4 40.96 -14.67 26.86
CA LEU A 4 40.81 -15.29 25.54
C LEU A 4 39.35 -15.74 25.26
N ARG A 5 38.62 -16.18 26.28
CA ARG A 5 37.21 -16.52 26.16
C ARG A 5 36.35 -15.27 25.98
N SER A 6 36.65 -14.21 26.73
CA SER A 6 35.98 -12.91 26.61
C SER A 6 36.17 -12.26 25.23
N THR A 7 37.37 -12.35 24.65
CA THR A 7 37.63 -11.84 23.29
C THR A 7 36.93 -12.66 22.20
N ILE A 8 36.82 -13.98 22.38
CA ILE A 8 36.06 -14.86 21.47
C ILE A 8 34.55 -14.55 21.56
N ASP A 9 34.02 -14.32 22.76
CA ASP A 9 32.61 -13.96 22.94
C ASP A 9 32.29 -12.58 22.34
N MET A 10 33.18 -11.60 22.49
CA MET A 10 33.08 -10.29 21.82
C MET A 10 33.09 -10.41 20.30
N LEU A 11 33.94 -11.27 19.73
CA LEU A 11 34.00 -11.49 18.28
C LEU A 11 32.73 -12.16 17.75
N ARG A 12 32.12 -13.07 18.52
CA ARG A 12 30.82 -13.69 18.18
C ARG A 12 29.68 -12.68 18.18
N VAL A 13 29.61 -11.79 19.18
CA VAL A 13 28.61 -10.73 19.24
C VAL A 13 28.76 -9.78 18.05
N LEU A 14 29.99 -9.37 17.72
CA LEU A 14 30.25 -8.51 16.57
C LEU A 14 29.83 -9.17 15.24
N LEU A 15 30.17 -10.45 15.05
CA LEU A 15 29.75 -11.22 13.88
C LEU A 15 28.22 -11.31 13.78
N CYS A 16 27.53 -11.59 14.88
CA CYS A 16 26.06 -11.63 14.92
C CYS A 16 25.42 -10.29 14.56
N LEU A 17 25.97 -9.17 15.05
CA LEU A 17 25.47 -7.84 14.71
C LEU A 17 25.68 -7.48 13.24
N LEU A 18 26.84 -7.85 12.66
CA LEU A 18 27.12 -7.65 11.24
C LEU A 18 26.20 -8.49 10.36
N VAL A 19 25.97 -9.77 10.71
CA VAL A 19 25.02 -10.64 10.01
C VAL A 19 23.61 -10.08 10.13
N ALA A 20 23.18 -9.64 11.30
CA ALA A 20 21.86 -9.03 11.49
C ALA A 20 21.67 -7.76 10.65
N HIS A 21 22.71 -6.93 10.52
CA HIS A 21 22.68 -5.73 9.68
C HIS A 21 22.60 -6.09 8.19
N PHE A 22 23.40 -7.07 7.72
CA PHE A 22 23.35 -7.55 6.34
C PHE A 22 22.01 -8.21 5.99
N LEU A 23 21.44 -8.98 6.92
CA LEU A 23 20.11 -9.54 6.77
C LEU A 23 19.05 -8.42 6.73
N ARG A 24 19.16 -7.39 7.57
CA ARG A 24 18.21 -6.26 7.57
C ARG A 24 18.17 -5.52 6.23
N GLU A 25 19.32 -5.32 5.59
CA GLU A 25 19.42 -4.72 4.25
C GLU A 25 18.83 -5.63 3.16
N THR A 26 19.03 -6.94 3.25
CA THR A 26 18.48 -7.90 2.25
C THR A 26 16.98 -8.16 2.42
N TYR A 27 16.44 -8.18 3.65
CA TYR A 27 15.02 -8.36 3.91
C TYR A 27 14.18 -7.11 3.59
N ALA A 28 14.76 -5.91 3.63
CA ALA A 28 14.06 -4.67 3.27
C ALA A 28 13.54 -4.68 1.80
N GLY A 29 14.20 -5.40 0.89
CA GLY A 29 13.82 -5.52 -0.52
C GLY A 29 12.65 -6.48 -0.81
N THR A 30 12.08 -7.15 0.19
CA THR A 30 11.02 -8.17 0.00
C THR A 30 9.64 -7.73 0.48
N ARG A 31 9.48 -6.49 0.95
CA ARG A 31 8.15 -5.99 1.31
C ARG A 31 7.32 -5.87 0.03
N LYS A 32 6.36 -6.78 -0.16
CA LYS A 32 5.30 -6.61 -1.17
C LYS A 32 4.74 -5.19 -1.00
N PRO A 33 4.65 -4.38 -2.07
CA PRO A 33 4.02 -3.09 -1.96
C PRO A 33 2.60 -3.31 -1.43
N PRO A 34 2.13 -2.44 -0.52
CA PRO A 34 0.76 -2.54 -0.04
C PRO A 34 -0.20 -2.59 -1.23
N ASN A 35 -1.14 -3.54 -1.23
CA ASN A 35 -2.14 -3.69 -2.30
C ASN A 35 -3.01 -2.43 -2.32
N GLY A 36 -2.63 -1.47 -3.14
CA GLY A 36 -3.43 -0.30 -3.43
C GLY A 36 -4.43 -0.62 -4.52
N THR A 37 -5.41 0.25 -4.61
CA THR A 37 -6.60 0.01 -5.41
C THR A 37 -7.07 1.34 -5.93
N TRP A 38 -7.63 1.32 -7.13
CA TRP A 38 -8.01 2.54 -7.85
C TRP A 38 -8.99 3.41 -7.07
N ILE A 39 -9.79 2.82 -6.16
CA ILE A 39 -10.69 3.54 -5.26
C ILE A 39 -9.93 4.58 -4.40
N ARG A 40 -8.65 4.36 -4.07
CA ARG A 40 -7.85 5.33 -3.31
C ARG A 40 -7.58 6.62 -4.08
N MET A 41 -7.63 6.59 -5.42
CA MET A 41 -7.53 7.83 -6.21
C MET A 41 -8.65 8.82 -5.87
N GLY A 42 -9.80 8.32 -5.40
CA GLY A 42 -10.90 9.17 -4.91
C GLY A 42 -10.55 10.05 -3.71
N MET A 43 -9.53 9.68 -2.94
CA MET A 43 -8.99 10.51 -1.86
C MET A 43 -7.95 11.53 -2.34
N LEU A 44 -7.36 11.30 -3.52
CA LEU A 44 -6.31 12.13 -4.12
C LEU A 44 -6.89 13.14 -5.11
N ASN A 45 -8.22 13.28 -5.21
CA ASN A 45 -8.88 14.12 -6.23
C ASN A 45 -8.34 15.57 -6.27
N GLU A 46 -8.03 16.15 -5.11
CA GLU A 46 -7.44 17.50 -5.04
C GLU A 46 -6.04 17.58 -5.65
N LEU A 47 -5.25 16.50 -5.55
CA LEU A 47 -3.93 16.40 -6.19
C LEU A 47 -4.05 16.16 -7.70
N MET A 48 -5.12 15.49 -8.13
CA MET A 48 -5.41 15.18 -9.53
C MET A 48 -5.99 16.37 -10.32
N HIS A 49 -6.39 17.47 -9.65
CA HIS A 49 -6.95 18.69 -10.27
C HIS A 49 -5.90 19.67 -10.80
N SER A 50 -4.63 19.52 -10.42
CA SER A 50 -3.57 20.42 -10.88
C SER A 50 -2.93 19.90 -12.18
N ASP A 51 -2.36 20.79 -12.99
CA ASP A 51 -1.51 20.47 -14.16
C ASP A 51 -0.29 19.59 -13.79
N ARG A 52 -0.10 19.31 -12.50
CA ARG A 52 0.80 18.30 -11.93
C ARG A 52 0.01 17.10 -11.43
N THR A 53 -0.77 16.46 -12.31
CA THR A 53 -1.30 15.12 -12.02
C THR A 53 -0.13 14.29 -11.47
N PRO A 54 -0.20 13.78 -10.22
CA PRO A 54 0.87 12.95 -9.68
C PRO A 54 1.09 11.81 -10.66
N GLY A 55 2.32 11.69 -11.16
CA GLY A 55 2.68 10.57 -12.04
C GLY A 55 2.26 9.25 -11.40
N CYS A 56 1.95 8.25 -12.22
CA CYS A 56 1.43 6.95 -11.76
C CYS A 56 2.28 6.26 -10.68
N GLU A 57 3.55 6.64 -10.55
CA GLU A 57 4.49 6.22 -9.50
C GLU A 57 4.10 6.71 -8.09
N PHE A 58 3.40 7.86 -8.01
CA PHE A 58 2.94 8.45 -6.76
C PHE A 58 1.57 7.93 -6.33
N ILE A 59 0.93 7.08 -7.14
CA ILE A 59 -0.34 6.43 -6.79
C ILE A 59 -0.02 5.17 -6.00
N PRO A 60 -0.21 5.17 -4.67
CA PRO A 60 0.26 4.09 -3.83
C PRO A 60 -0.51 2.79 -4.08
N GLY A 61 0.25 1.73 -4.36
CA GLY A 61 -0.22 0.36 -4.39
C GLY A 61 -0.94 -0.07 -5.67
N LEU A 62 -0.77 0.65 -6.78
CA LEU A 62 -1.18 0.12 -8.09
C LEU A 62 -0.52 -1.23 -8.37
N SER A 63 -1.29 -2.20 -8.88
CA SER A 63 -0.71 -3.42 -9.45
C SER A 63 0.11 -3.10 -10.71
N SER A 64 0.99 -4.00 -11.15
CA SER A 64 1.77 -3.80 -12.37
C SER A 64 0.90 -3.51 -13.61
N GLY A 65 -0.23 -4.22 -13.76
CA GLY A 65 -1.18 -3.96 -14.86
C GLY A 65 -1.89 -2.61 -14.72
N GLN A 66 -2.24 -2.23 -13.49
CA GLN A 66 -2.87 -0.95 -13.19
C GLN A 66 -1.92 0.24 -13.42
N SER A 67 -0.65 0.10 -13.07
CA SER A 67 0.40 1.09 -13.34
C SER A 67 0.60 1.26 -14.85
N ARG A 68 0.66 0.17 -15.62
CA ARG A 68 0.73 0.23 -17.09
C ARG A 68 -0.45 0.99 -17.69
N LEU A 69 -1.68 0.72 -17.24
CA LEU A 69 -2.88 1.41 -17.72
C LEU A 69 -2.86 2.90 -17.36
N CYS A 70 -2.44 3.23 -16.15
CA CYS A 70 -2.28 4.61 -15.72
C CYS A 70 -1.30 5.37 -16.62
N HIS A 71 -0.14 4.79 -16.95
CA HIS A 71 0.83 5.43 -17.84
C HIS A 71 0.30 5.57 -19.26
N LEU A 72 -0.48 4.61 -19.76
CA LEU A 72 -1.03 4.64 -21.11
C LEU A 72 -2.15 5.67 -21.28
N TYR A 73 -2.97 5.87 -20.24
CA TYR A 73 -4.15 6.74 -20.25
C TYR A 73 -4.06 7.81 -19.18
N HIS A 74 -2.89 8.45 -19.07
CA HIS A 74 -2.58 9.39 -18.01
C HIS A 74 -3.56 10.57 -17.95
N ASP A 75 -3.93 11.11 -19.11
CA ASP A 75 -4.94 12.16 -19.30
C ASP A 75 -6.34 11.80 -18.80
N HIS A 76 -6.65 10.52 -18.67
CA HIS A 76 -7.93 10.03 -18.15
C HIS A 76 -7.92 9.84 -16.63
N MET A 77 -6.76 9.88 -15.98
CA MET A 77 -6.67 9.54 -14.55
C MET A 77 -7.40 10.52 -13.64
N HIS A 78 -7.58 11.77 -14.07
CA HIS A 78 -8.38 12.76 -13.35
C HIS A 78 -9.86 12.32 -13.20
N VAL A 79 -10.51 11.96 -14.30
CA VAL A 79 -11.92 11.52 -14.27
C VAL A 79 -12.08 10.17 -13.58
N VAL A 80 -11.07 9.30 -13.65
CA VAL A 80 -11.03 8.05 -12.88
C VAL A 80 -10.99 8.34 -11.38
N ALA A 81 -10.18 9.31 -10.94
CA ALA A 81 -10.12 9.73 -9.55
C ALA A 81 -11.45 10.31 -9.06
N LEU A 82 -12.12 11.13 -9.87
CA LEU A 82 -13.46 11.64 -9.58
C LEU A 82 -14.49 10.51 -9.40
N GLY A 83 -14.52 9.55 -10.32
CA GLY A 83 -15.43 8.39 -10.22
C GLY A 83 -15.16 7.56 -8.97
N ALA A 84 -13.89 7.38 -8.60
CA ALA A 84 -13.49 6.71 -7.36
C ALA A 84 -13.99 7.46 -6.11
N GLN A 85 -13.93 8.81 -6.12
CA GLN A 85 -14.45 9.62 -5.02
C GLN A 85 -15.97 9.45 -4.87
N GLN A 86 -16.70 9.53 -5.99
CA GLN A 86 -18.16 9.36 -6.00
C GLN A 86 -18.56 7.97 -5.51
N ALA A 87 -17.87 6.92 -5.98
CA ALA A 87 -18.11 5.55 -5.54
C ALA A 87 -17.92 5.40 -4.02
N LEU A 88 -16.90 6.06 -3.44
CA LEU A 88 -16.67 6.03 -2.00
C LEU A 88 -17.78 6.74 -1.21
N VAL A 89 -18.22 7.90 -1.69
CA VAL A 89 -19.32 8.67 -1.08
C VAL A 89 -20.59 7.82 -1.06
N GLU A 90 -20.94 7.20 -2.18
CA GLU A 90 -22.13 6.36 -2.29
C GLU A 90 -22.01 5.09 -1.43
N CYS A 91 -20.84 4.45 -1.41
CA CYS A 91 -20.59 3.30 -0.55
C CYS A 91 -20.86 3.66 0.92
N LYS A 92 -20.26 4.75 1.42
CA LYS A 92 -20.48 5.21 2.79
C LYS A 92 -21.96 5.50 3.03
N HIS A 93 -22.66 6.12 2.08
CA HIS A 93 -24.08 6.41 2.21
C HIS A 93 -24.94 5.13 2.33
N GLN A 94 -24.75 4.16 1.43
CA GLN A 94 -25.51 2.90 1.40
C GLN A 94 -25.24 2.02 2.62
N PHE A 95 -23.99 2.01 3.09
CA PHE A 95 -23.53 1.10 4.13
C PHE A 95 -23.37 1.76 5.52
N GLN A 96 -23.78 3.02 5.71
CA GLN A 96 -23.60 3.76 6.97
C GLN A 96 -24.17 3.08 8.23
N HIS A 97 -25.19 2.21 8.07
CA HIS A 97 -25.81 1.46 9.17
C HIS A 97 -25.47 -0.03 9.15
N MET A 98 -24.57 -0.45 8.27
CA MET A 98 -24.15 -1.84 8.13
C MET A 98 -22.91 -2.12 8.98
N ARG A 99 -22.72 -3.38 9.38
CA ARG A 99 -21.54 -3.83 10.14
C ARG A 99 -20.23 -3.48 9.44
N TRP A 100 -20.25 -3.50 8.10
CA TRP A 100 -19.21 -2.93 7.27
C TRP A 100 -19.74 -1.64 6.65
N ASN A 101 -19.10 -0.51 6.93
CA ASN A 101 -19.60 0.84 6.66
C ASN A 101 -18.77 1.61 5.63
N CYS A 102 -17.98 0.90 4.81
CA CYS A 102 -17.06 1.48 3.83
C CYS A 102 -16.05 2.49 4.41
N SER A 103 -15.70 2.41 5.71
CA SER A 103 -14.64 3.23 6.28
C SER A 103 -13.28 2.86 5.66
N LEU A 104 -12.54 3.86 5.20
CA LEU A 104 -11.15 3.68 4.74
C LEU A 104 -10.24 3.83 5.97
N GLU A 105 -9.63 2.73 6.43
CA GLU A 105 -8.57 2.80 7.44
C GLU A 105 -7.25 3.19 6.74
N ASP A 106 -6.44 4.04 7.39
CA ASP A 106 -5.16 4.55 6.83
C ASP A 106 -4.16 3.43 6.48
N ASN A 107 -4.33 2.25 7.09
CA ASN A 107 -3.53 1.06 6.85
C ASN A 107 -4.20 0.15 5.81
N VAL A 108 -4.04 0.52 4.54
CA VAL A 108 -4.01 -0.40 3.38
C VAL A 108 -5.10 -1.47 3.39
N ASN A 109 -6.26 -1.10 2.88
CA ASN A 109 -7.05 -1.94 1.99
C ASN A 109 -8.31 -1.18 1.62
N VAL A 110 -8.55 -0.91 0.32
CA VAL A 110 -9.90 -0.84 -0.26
C VAL A 110 -9.90 -1.16 -1.77
N PHE A 111 -9.72 -2.38 -2.29
CA PHE A 111 -9.48 -3.72 -1.75
C PHE A 111 -8.87 -4.60 -2.86
N GLY A 112 -7.54 -4.74 -2.96
CA GLY A 112 -6.92 -5.80 -3.78
C GLY A 112 -7.33 -7.17 -3.21
N PRO A 113 -7.41 -8.27 -3.99
CA PRO A 113 -8.30 -9.47 -3.86
C PRO A 113 -9.42 -9.59 -2.80
N VAL A 114 -9.76 -8.53 -2.06
CA VAL A 114 -10.47 -8.55 -0.77
C VAL A 114 -11.95 -8.25 -0.98
N ILE A 115 -12.54 -8.95 -1.95
CA ILE A 115 -13.96 -9.35 -1.85
C ILE A 115 -14.08 -10.78 -1.27
N GLN A 116 -12.97 -11.38 -0.82
CA GLN A 116 -12.95 -12.73 -0.25
C GLN A 116 -13.44 -12.83 1.20
N ILE A 117 -13.74 -11.72 1.88
CA ILE A 117 -14.22 -11.73 3.27
C ILE A 117 -15.68 -11.26 3.29
N GLY A 118 -16.58 -12.23 3.11
CA GLY A 118 -18.03 -12.06 3.27
C GLY A 118 -18.81 -12.29 1.98
N LYS A 119 -19.42 -13.48 1.84
CA LYS A 119 -20.50 -13.67 0.86
C LYS A 119 -21.69 -12.84 1.32
N TYR A 120 -22.26 -12.03 0.43
CA TYR A 120 -23.58 -11.44 0.63
C TYR A 120 -24.59 -12.59 0.78
N HIS A 121 -24.99 -12.88 2.00
CA HIS A 121 -26.08 -13.79 2.28
C HIS A 121 -27.38 -12.97 2.27
N LYS A 122 -28.16 -13.16 1.20
CA LYS A 122 -29.53 -12.69 1.11
C LYS A 122 -30.47 -13.72 1.71
#